data_AF-A0AAV9ZPJ6-F1
#
_entry.id   AF-A0AAV9ZPJ6-F1
#
_cell.length_a   1.000
_cell.length_b   1.000
_cell.length_c   1.000
_cell.angle_alpha   90.00
_cell.angle_beta   90.00
_cell.angle_gamma   90.00
#
_symmetry.space_group_name_H-M   'P 1'
#
loop_
_entity.id
_entity.type
_entity.pdbx_description
1 polymer ?
#
loop_
_entity_poly.entity_id
_entity_poly.type
_entity_poly.pdbx_seq_one_letter_code
_entity_poly.pdbx_strand_id
1 'polypeptide(L)'
;MFIAAASTTLAVSRSLMEKKRLGNNQPDYHALLAAFTQVLHGLLLNAWTEECGFASLELFAESNPSPETLRKIASHILAKYATPLRAVDTQPDANDNSSDTSDSESDSDDSTITTPKALPPLDPKDDIAHHNIRLLTRDLLMVEVLVRAISDGDFGRVEVLLPHLALMFRGAGCNKYCTEILHFLHNLKHVWPPEFADIMRDNMIVCILGLVQDIVRL
;
A
#
# COMPACT_ATOMS: atom_id res chain seq x y z
N MET A 1 1.24 -11.79 -9.52
CA MET A 1 1.73 -12.23 -8.20
C MET A 1 1.64 -11.15 -7.09
N PHE A 2 1.23 -9.91 -7.39
CA PHE A 2 0.76 -8.90 -6.40
C PHE A 2 -0.65 -8.38 -6.74
N ILE A 3 -1.34 -9.01 -7.71
CA ILE A 3 -2.31 -8.33 -8.58
C ILE A 3 -3.77 -8.62 -8.22
N ALA A 4 -4.08 -9.67 -7.46
CA ALA A 4 -5.49 -10.09 -7.30
C ALA A 4 -6.34 -9.13 -6.45
N ALA A 5 -5.80 -8.55 -5.38
CA ALA A 5 -6.51 -7.57 -4.54
C ALA A 5 -6.36 -6.12 -5.03
N ALA A 6 -5.41 -5.86 -5.93
CA ALA A 6 -5.13 -4.56 -6.50
C ALA A 6 -5.78 -4.39 -7.90
N SER A 7 -6.59 -5.35 -8.34
CA SER A 7 -7.01 -5.50 -9.74
C SER A 7 -7.89 -4.36 -10.26
N THR A 8 -8.66 -3.68 -9.41
CA THR A 8 -9.53 -2.56 -9.81
C THR A 8 -8.80 -1.22 -9.75
N THR A 9 -8.04 -0.95 -8.69
CA THR A 9 -7.24 0.29 -8.54
C THR A 9 -6.06 0.34 -9.52
N LEU A 10 -5.41 -0.81 -9.76
CA LEU A 10 -4.34 -0.88 -10.75
C LEU A 10 -4.85 -0.70 -12.18
N ALA A 11 -6.10 -1.07 -12.49
CA ALA A 11 -6.67 -0.87 -13.82
C ALA A 11 -6.77 0.62 -14.20
N VAL A 12 -7.13 1.48 -13.24
CA VAL A 12 -7.16 2.95 -13.43
C VAL A 12 -5.73 3.49 -13.65
N SER A 13 -4.78 3.11 -12.79
CA SER A 13 -3.37 3.54 -12.92
C SER A 13 -2.67 2.96 -14.17
N ARG A 14 -3.14 1.82 -14.70
CA ARG A 14 -2.65 1.20 -15.94
C ARG A 14 -2.97 2.03 -17.17
N SER A 15 -4.18 2.62 -17.22
CA SER A 15 -4.56 3.54 -18.29
C SER A 15 -3.82 4.88 -18.15
N LEU A 16 -3.57 5.31 -16.91
CA LEU A 16 -2.99 6.61 -16.61
C LEU A 16 -1.46 6.66 -16.79
N MET A 17 -0.76 5.54 -16.63
CA MET A 17 0.71 5.47 -16.73
C MET A 17 1.24 4.90 -18.06
N GLU A 18 0.39 4.54 -19.03
CA GLU A 18 0.79 3.97 -20.34
C GLU A 18 1.79 2.79 -20.28
N LYS A 19 1.93 2.11 -19.14
CA LYS A 19 2.94 1.06 -18.94
C LYS A 19 2.44 -0.29 -19.45
N LYS A 20 2.56 -0.45 -20.77
CA LYS A 20 2.17 -1.62 -21.60
C LYS A 20 2.68 -2.99 -21.08
N ARG A 21 3.71 -3.02 -20.22
CA ARG A 21 4.40 -4.23 -19.74
C ARG A 21 3.91 -4.80 -18.39
N LEU A 22 3.03 -4.10 -17.69
CA LEU A 22 2.53 -4.55 -16.36
C LEU A 22 1.46 -5.66 -16.43
N GLY A 23 0.92 -5.94 -17.62
CA GLY A 23 -0.19 -6.88 -17.82
C GLY A 23 0.19 -8.28 -18.34
N ASN A 24 1.48 -8.60 -18.50
CA ASN A 24 1.90 -9.93 -18.92
C ASN A 24 1.84 -10.93 -17.76
N ASN A 25 1.72 -12.23 -18.07
CA ASN A 25 1.68 -13.32 -17.08
C ASN A 25 2.87 -13.31 -16.10
N GLN A 26 3.97 -12.65 -16.46
CA GLN A 26 5.14 -12.42 -15.62
C GLN A 26 5.62 -10.97 -15.79
N PRO A 27 5.13 -10.02 -14.96
CA PRO A 27 5.61 -8.65 -15.01
C PRO A 27 7.08 -8.59 -14.55
N ASP A 28 7.87 -7.75 -15.23
CA ASP A 28 9.25 -7.50 -14.85
C ASP A 28 9.32 -6.85 -13.46
N TYR A 29 10.07 -7.46 -12.54
CA TYR A 29 10.15 -7.01 -11.14
C TYR A 29 10.63 -5.56 -11.03
N HIS A 30 11.67 -5.19 -11.78
CA HIS A 30 12.25 -3.85 -11.71
C HIS A 30 11.30 -2.80 -12.28
N ALA A 31 10.63 -3.09 -13.40
CA ALA A 31 9.63 -2.20 -13.98
C ALA A 31 8.41 -2.04 -13.07
N LEU A 32 7.97 -3.12 -12.41
CA LEU A 32 6.88 -3.09 -11.44
C LEU A 32 7.24 -2.28 -10.21
N LEU A 33 8.41 -2.54 -9.61
CA LEU A 33 8.89 -1.79 -8.45
C LEU A 33 9.05 -0.31 -8.79
N ALA A 34 9.64 0.03 -9.94
CA ALA A 34 9.77 1.42 -10.38
C ALA A 34 8.40 2.11 -10.54
N ALA A 35 7.39 1.39 -11.06
CA ALA A 35 6.04 1.92 -11.16
C ALA A 35 5.41 2.14 -9.77
N PHE A 36 5.57 1.19 -8.85
CA PHE A 36 5.08 1.30 -7.47
C PHE A 36 5.73 2.47 -6.72
N THR A 37 7.03 2.63 -6.82
CA THR A 37 7.76 3.76 -6.21
C THR A 37 7.30 5.09 -6.80
N GLN A 38 7.11 5.20 -8.13
CA GLN A 38 6.60 6.42 -8.76
C GLN A 38 5.19 6.79 -8.27
N VAL A 39 4.29 5.81 -8.20
CA VAL A 39 2.92 6.03 -7.68
C VAL A 39 2.97 6.48 -6.22
N LEU A 40 3.76 5.80 -5.38
CA LEU A 40 3.90 6.15 -3.98
C LEU A 40 4.44 7.58 -3.81
N HIS A 41 5.50 7.94 -4.54
CA HIS A 41 6.07 9.29 -4.49
C HIS A 41 5.05 10.36 -4.91
N GLY A 42 4.27 10.11 -5.97
CA GLY A 42 3.22 11.04 -6.38
C GLY A 42 2.14 11.21 -5.30
N LEU A 43 1.69 10.12 -4.68
CA LEU A 43 0.69 10.16 -3.60
C LEU A 43 1.21 10.89 -2.36
N LEU A 44 2.46 10.60 -1.95
CA LEU A 44 3.08 11.27 -0.81
C LEU A 44 3.30 12.75 -1.09
N LEU A 45 3.80 13.11 -2.28
CA LEU A 45 4.03 14.50 -2.67
C LEU A 45 2.72 15.28 -2.62
N ASN A 46 1.64 14.73 -3.17
CA ASN A 46 0.32 15.33 -3.11
C ASN A 46 -0.16 15.51 -1.66
N ALA A 47 -0.01 14.49 -0.82
CA ALA A 47 -0.38 14.60 0.59
C ALA A 47 0.44 15.65 1.34
N TRP A 48 1.74 15.74 1.09
CA TRP A 48 2.58 16.78 1.70
C TRP A 48 2.18 18.19 1.27
N THR A 49 1.88 18.40 -0.01
CA THR A 49 1.43 19.70 -0.52
C THR A 49 0.12 20.15 0.13
N GLU A 50 -0.82 19.22 0.35
CA GLU A 50 -2.10 19.53 1.00
C GLU A 50 -1.94 19.78 2.51
N GLU A 51 -1.08 19.01 3.20
CA GLU A 51 -1.00 19.06 4.66
C GLU A 51 0.01 20.04 5.24
N CYS A 52 1.00 20.51 4.45
CA CYS A 52 1.99 21.45 4.98
C CYS A 52 1.42 22.85 5.22
N GLY A 53 0.30 23.21 4.56
CA GLY A 53 -0.35 24.51 4.70
C GLY A 53 0.40 25.66 4.01
N PHE A 54 1.34 25.34 3.11
CA PHE A 54 2.08 26.31 2.29
C PHE A 54 1.61 26.21 0.83
N ALA A 55 1.77 27.30 0.08
CA ALA A 55 1.43 27.32 -1.35
C ALA A 55 2.34 26.40 -2.19
N SER A 56 3.53 26.07 -1.68
CA SER A 56 4.44 25.11 -2.31
C SER A 56 5.34 24.44 -1.26
N LEU A 57 5.92 23.29 -1.62
CA LEU A 57 6.84 22.56 -0.75
C LEU A 57 8.20 23.25 -0.61
N GLU A 58 8.60 24.06 -1.59
CA GLU A 58 9.81 24.88 -1.53
C GLU A 58 9.68 25.92 -0.42
N LEU A 59 8.56 26.64 -0.35
CA LEU A 59 8.29 27.61 0.73
C LEU A 59 8.22 26.94 2.11
N PHE A 60 7.66 25.73 2.17
CA PHE A 60 7.69 24.94 3.38
C PHE A 60 9.12 24.57 3.79
N ALA A 61 9.97 24.14 2.86
CA ALA A 61 11.37 23.82 3.13
C ALA A 61 12.17 25.06 3.59
N GLU A 62 11.93 26.23 2.98
CA GLU A 62 12.53 27.50 3.37
C GLU A 62 12.16 27.93 4.79
N SER A 63 10.97 27.54 5.28
CA SER A 63 10.55 27.80 6.66
C SER A 63 11.36 27.04 7.73
N ASN A 64 12.22 26.10 7.30
CA ASN A 64 13.07 25.25 8.12
C ASN A 64 12.30 24.58 9.29
N PRO A 65 11.30 23.74 8.97
CA PRO A 65 10.40 23.18 9.96
C PRO A 65 11.15 22.29 10.96
N SER A 66 10.79 22.37 12.24
CA SER A 66 11.42 21.53 13.26
C SER A 66 11.18 20.04 12.98
N PRO A 67 12.10 19.13 13.36
CA PRO A 67 11.92 17.68 13.19
C PRO A 67 10.62 17.17 13.83
N GLU A 68 10.20 17.77 14.94
CA GLU A 68 8.94 17.44 15.61
C GLU A 68 7.72 17.82 14.78
N THR A 69 7.79 18.97 14.09
CA THR A 69 6.74 19.43 13.18
C THR A 69 6.61 18.50 11.98
N LEU A 70 7.75 18.14 11.37
CA LEU A 70 7.79 17.17 10.28
C LEU A 70 7.20 15.82 10.70
N ARG A 71 7.56 15.32 11.88
CA ARG A 71 7.00 14.08 12.42
C ARG A 71 5.49 14.16 12.64
N LYS A 72 5.00 15.30 13.13
CA LYS A 72 3.56 15.53 13.36
C LYS A 72 2.79 15.52 12.04
N ILE A 73 3.29 16.22 11.02
CA ILE A 73 2.67 16.25 9.68
C ILE A 73 2.73 14.86 9.05
N ALA A 74 3.88 14.18 9.08
CA ALA A 74 4.00 12.81 8.55
C ALA A 74 3.03 11.83 9.24
N SER A 75 2.90 11.92 10.56
CA SER A 75 1.93 11.10 11.31
C SER A 75 0.49 11.42 10.92
N HIS A 76 0.18 12.69 10.67
CA HIS A 76 -1.12 13.11 10.17
C HIS A 76 -1.40 12.56 8.76
N ILE A 77 -0.42 12.66 7.85
CA ILE A 77 -0.51 12.10 6.49
C ILE A 77 -0.77 10.59 6.55
N LEU A 78 -0.04 9.84 7.38
CA LEU A 78 -0.25 8.40 7.53
C LEU A 78 -1.66 8.07 8.04
N ALA A 79 -2.16 8.82 9.02
CA ALA A 79 -3.51 8.62 9.55
C ALA A 79 -4.59 8.93 8.50
N LYS A 80 -4.41 10.01 7.73
CA LYS A 80 -5.39 10.50 6.75
C LYS A 80 -5.39 9.70 5.45
N TYR A 81 -4.21 9.37 4.92
CA TYR A 81 -4.04 8.81 3.57
C TYR A 81 -3.60 7.33 3.52
N ALA A 82 -3.10 6.75 4.61
CA ALA A 82 -2.59 5.36 4.60
C ALA A 82 -3.27 4.42 5.60
N THR A 83 -4.13 4.91 6.48
CA THR A 83 -4.89 4.07 7.41
C THR A 83 -6.19 3.59 6.73
N PRO A 84 -6.59 2.32 6.76
CA PRO A 84 -7.88 1.91 6.21
C PRO A 84 -9.05 2.56 6.97
N LEU A 85 -10.10 2.95 6.25
CA LEU A 85 -11.38 3.29 6.88
C LEU A 85 -12.02 2.01 7.41
N ARG A 86 -12.43 2.01 8.68
CA ARG A 86 -13.14 0.87 9.28
C ARG A 86 -14.49 0.75 8.58
N ALA A 87 -14.76 -0.42 7.99
CA ALA A 87 -16.12 -0.75 7.57
C ALA A 87 -16.98 -0.76 8.84
N VAL A 88 -18.06 0.01 8.85
CA VAL A 88 -19.11 -0.17 9.84
C VAL A 88 -19.72 -1.53 9.52
N ASP A 89 -19.64 -2.48 10.45
CA ASP A 89 -20.29 -3.78 10.30
C ASP A 89 -21.77 -3.53 10.02
N THR A 90 -22.20 -3.68 8.77
CA THR A 90 -23.62 -3.83 8.48
C THR A 90 -24.01 -5.13 9.17
N GLN A 91 -24.77 -5.02 10.26
CA GLN A 91 -25.43 -6.18 10.83
C GLN A 91 -26.16 -6.90 9.69
N PRO A 92 -26.15 -8.24 9.66
CA PRO A 92 -26.91 -8.96 8.65
C PRO A 92 -28.39 -8.71 8.92
N ASP A 93 -28.97 -7.78 8.16
CA ASP A 93 -30.42 -7.66 8.05
C ASP A 93 -30.91 -8.96 7.42
N ALA A 94 -31.43 -9.83 8.29
CA ALA A 94 -32.22 -10.97 7.92
C ALA A 94 -33.49 -10.45 7.23
N ASN A 95 -33.45 -10.32 5.90
CA ASN A 95 -34.66 -10.45 5.11
C ASN A 95 -34.33 -10.98 3.71
N ASP A 96 -34.32 -12.31 3.68
CA ASP A 96 -34.54 -13.14 2.51
C ASP A 96 -35.86 -12.73 1.84
N ASN A 97 -35.79 -12.34 0.57
CA ASN A 97 -36.88 -12.57 -0.38
C ASN A 97 -36.34 -12.52 -1.80
N SER A 98 -36.19 -13.74 -2.32
CA SER A 98 -36.09 -14.08 -3.74
C SER A 98 -37.13 -13.37 -4.61
N SER A 99 -36.69 -12.86 -5.75
CA SER A 99 -37.46 -12.98 -7.00
C SER A 99 -36.53 -12.87 -8.21
N ASP A 100 -36.41 -13.98 -8.93
CA ASP A 100 -35.97 -14.07 -10.32
C ASP A 100 -36.62 -12.99 -11.19
N THR A 101 -35.94 -12.53 -12.25
CA THR A 101 -36.37 -12.69 -13.67
C THR A 101 -35.41 -11.94 -14.63
N SER A 102 -35.13 -12.64 -15.73
CA SER A 102 -34.39 -12.37 -16.96
C SER A 102 -34.41 -10.99 -17.62
N ASP A 103 -33.28 -10.71 -18.30
CA ASP A 103 -33.07 -10.15 -19.64
C ASP A 103 -34.14 -9.21 -20.24
N SER A 104 -33.71 -8.00 -20.66
CA SER A 104 -34.07 -7.39 -21.95
C SER A 104 -33.21 -6.15 -22.23
N GLU A 105 -32.52 -6.19 -23.36
CA GLU A 105 -31.89 -5.06 -24.04
C GLU A 105 -32.95 -4.11 -24.61
N SER A 106 -32.69 -2.80 -24.58
CA SER A 106 -33.27 -1.87 -25.56
C SER A 106 -32.38 -0.62 -25.72
N ASP A 107 -31.81 -0.48 -26.91
CA ASP A 107 -31.25 0.73 -27.48
C ASP A 107 -32.23 1.91 -27.42
N SER A 108 -31.73 3.10 -27.12
CA SER A 108 -32.25 4.37 -27.65
C SER A 108 -31.22 5.49 -27.50
N ASP A 109 -30.69 5.91 -28.65
CA ASP A 109 -30.00 7.18 -28.87
C ASP A 109 -30.85 8.38 -28.41
N ASP A 110 -30.29 9.30 -27.62
CA ASP A 110 -30.48 10.74 -27.86
C ASP A 110 -29.36 11.57 -27.21
N SER A 111 -28.72 12.40 -28.04
CA SER A 111 -27.68 13.35 -27.64
C SER A 111 -28.33 14.63 -27.13
N THR A 112 -28.20 14.92 -25.83
CA THR A 112 -28.33 16.30 -25.33
C THR A 112 -27.15 16.67 -24.43
N ILE A 113 -26.32 17.57 -24.94
CA ILE A 113 -25.27 18.28 -24.21
C ILE A 113 -25.91 18.99 -23.02
N THR A 114 -25.65 18.51 -21.80
CA THR A 114 -25.96 19.24 -20.57
C THR A 114 -24.70 19.38 -19.71
N THR A 115 -24.41 20.63 -19.40
CA THR A 115 -23.36 21.16 -18.53
C THR A 115 -23.26 20.36 -17.22
N PRO A 116 -22.06 19.99 -16.72
CA PRO A 116 -21.98 19.24 -15.47
C PRO A 116 -22.40 20.13 -14.28
N LYS A 117 -23.62 19.88 -13.82
CA LYS A 117 -24.17 20.34 -12.54
C LYS A 117 -23.24 19.85 -11.43
N ALA A 118 -22.79 20.76 -10.56
CA ALA A 118 -21.94 20.44 -9.42
C ALA A 118 -22.55 19.28 -8.62
N LEU A 119 -21.81 18.17 -8.58
CA LEU A 119 -22.20 16.97 -7.85
C LEU A 119 -22.38 17.33 -6.36
N PRO A 120 -23.43 16.80 -5.70
CA PRO A 120 -23.59 16.95 -4.25
C PRO A 120 -22.36 16.39 -3.53
N PRO A 121 -22.07 16.84 -2.28
CA PRO A 121 -20.95 16.32 -1.51
C PRO A 121 -21.09 14.81 -1.36
N LEU A 122 -20.20 14.04 -1.98
CA LEU A 122 -20.17 12.59 -1.77
C LEU A 122 -19.87 12.34 -0.29
N ASP A 123 -20.68 11.51 0.36
CA ASP A 123 -20.35 10.98 1.68
C ASP A 123 -19.03 10.21 1.54
N PRO A 124 -17.98 10.49 2.33
CA PRO A 124 -16.69 9.79 2.26
C PRO A 124 -16.79 8.27 2.49
N LYS A 125 -17.96 7.76 2.88
CA LYS A 125 -18.26 6.31 2.94
C LYS A 125 -18.61 5.70 1.57
N ASP A 126 -19.09 6.49 0.62
CA ASP A 126 -19.46 6.05 -0.72
C ASP A 126 -18.33 6.25 -1.75
N ASP A 127 -17.26 6.96 -1.39
CA ASP A 127 -16.09 7.12 -2.26
C ASP A 127 -15.16 5.88 -2.19
N ILE A 128 -15.54 4.88 -3.00
CA ILE A 128 -14.78 3.66 -3.22
C ILE A 128 -13.35 3.98 -3.72
N ALA A 129 -13.18 5.01 -4.54
CA ALA A 129 -11.88 5.38 -5.10
C ALA A 129 -10.94 5.90 -4.00
N HIS A 130 -11.44 6.78 -3.12
CA HIS A 130 -10.69 7.25 -1.96
C HIS A 130 -10.29 6.10 -1.03
N HIS A 131 -11.21 5.18 -0.73
CA HIS A 131 -10.91 4.00 0.07
C HIS A 131 -9.79 3.15 -0.56
N ASN A 132 -9.90 2.88 -1.86
CA ASN A 132 -8.93 2.09 -2.61
C ASN A 132 -7.55 2.74 -2.68
N ILE A 133 -7.48 4.07 -2.82
CA ILE A 133 -6.21 4.81 -2.81
C ILE A 133 -5.55 4.72 -1.44
N ARG A 134 -6.31 4.75 -0.34
CA ARG A 134 -5.75 4.57 1.01
C ARG A 134 -5.14 3.19 1.21
N LEU A 135 -5.86 2.14 0.78
CA LEU A 135 -5.34 0.77 0.80
C LEU A 135 -4.08 0.62 -0.06
N LEU A 136 -4.09 1.18 -1.28
CA LEU A 136 -2.93 1.19 -2.16
C LEU A 136 -1.74 1.89 -1.50
N THR A 137 -1.96 3.07 -0.91
CA THR A 137 -0.90 3.85 -0.25
C THR A 137 -0.28 3.06 0.91
N ARG A 138 -1.11 2.41 1.73
CA ARG A 138 -0.66 1.52 2.81
C ARG A 138 0.24 0.40 2.29
N ASP A 139 -0.21 -0.31 1.25
CA ASP A 139 0.48 -1.48 0.74
C ASP A 139 1.79 -1.08 0.03
N LEU A 140 1.80 0.04 -0.69
CA LEU A 140 3.02 0.59 -1.29
C LEU A 140 4.03 1.05 -0.24
N LEU A 141 3.59 1.67 0.86
CA LEU A 141 4.46 2.01 1.99
C LEU A 141 5.10 0.77 2.60
N MET A 142 4.36 -0.33 2.74
CA MET A 142 4.93 -1.59 3.22
C MET A 142 6.01 -2.14 2.28
N VAL A 143 5.80 -2.07 0.96
CA VAL A 143 6.81 -2.47 -0.03
C VAL A 143 8.07 -1.61 0.10
N GLU A 144 7.91 -0.29 0.23
CA GLU A 144 9.04 0.63 0.36
C GLU A 144 9.84 0.37 1.65
N VAL A 145 9.15 0.15 2.78
CA VAL A 145 9.82 -0.21 4.04
C VAL A 145 10.53 -1.55 3.91
N LEU A 146 9.95 -2.54 3.22
CA LEU A 146 10.58 -3.84 3.00
C LEU A 146 11.86 -3.70 2.17
N VAL A 147 11.81 -2.98 1.05
CA VAL A 147 12.97 -2.79 0.16
C VAL A 147 14.10 -2.07 0.90
N ARG A 148 13.77 -1.03 1.68
CA ARG A 148 14.77 -0.32 2.48
C ARG A 148 15.32 -1.19 3.62
N ALA A 149 14.48 -1.93 4.33
CA ALA A 149 14.93 -2.82 5.40
C ALA A 149 15.88 -3.91 4.89
N ILE A 150 15.60 -4.49 3.73
CA ILE A 150 16.49 -5.46 3.08
C ILE A 150 17.81 -4.78 2.67
N SER A 151 17.75 -3.57 2.10
CA SER A 151 18.95 -2.82 1.69
C SER A 151 19.82 -2.42 2.87
N ASP A 152 19.21 -2.02 3.99
CA ASP A 152 19.87 -1.63 5.23
C ASP A 152 20.43 -2.82 6.02
N GLY A 153 20.07 -4.07 5.63
CA GLY A 153 20.38 -5.26 6.43
C GLY A 153 19.64 -5.32 7.77
N ASP A 154 18.55 -4.56 7.92
CA ASP A 154 17.79 -4.49 9.18
C ASP A 154 16.72 -5.60 9.22
N PHE A 155 17.15 -6.77 9.68
CA PHE A 155 16.24 -7.91 9.83
C PHE A 155 15.12 -7.64 10.83
N GLY A 156 15.36 -6.83 11.87
CA GLY A 156 14.31 -6.47 12.83
C GLY A 156 13.12 -5.82 12.14
N ARG A 157 13.37 -4.89 11.22
CA ARG A 157 12.32 -4.28 10.37
C ARG A 157 11.66 -5.30 9.44
N VAL A 158 12.42 -6.23 8.86
CA VAL A 158 11.87 -7.30 8.01
C VAL A 158 10.97 -8.25 8.80
N GLU A 159 11.39 -8.67 10.00
CA GLU A 159 10.63 -9.56 10.89
C GLU A 159 9.26 -8.97 11.25
N VAL A 160 9.18 -7.64 11.48
CA VAL A 160 7.92 -6.93 11.72
C VAL A 160 6.97 -6.98 10.51
N LEU A 161 7.52 -7.03 9.29
CA LEU A 161 6.73 -7.09 8.05
C LEU A 161 6.29 -8.50 7.66
N LEU A 162 7.00 -9.55 8.11
CA LEU A 162 6.71 -10.95 7.77
C LEU A 162 5.25 -11.38 8.04
N PRO A 163 4.61 -11.07 9.19
CA PRO A 163 3.20 -11.41 9.40
C PRO A 163 2.26 -10.76 8.38
N HIS A 164 2.53 -9.51 8.01
CA HIS A 164 1.75 -8.79 7.02
C HIS A 164 1.94 -9.38 5.62
N LEU A 165 3.17 -9.76 5.28
CA LEU A 165 3.48 -10.48 4.04
C LEU A 165 2.76 -11.84 3.98
N ALA A 166 2.74 -12.60 5.08
CA ALA A 166 2.01 -13.87 5.16
C ALA A 166 0.51 -13.69 4.90
N LEU A 167 -0.11 -12.65 5.49
CA LEU A 167 -1.52 -12.32 5.26
C LEU A 167 -1.77 -11.95 3.78
N MET A 168 -0.90 -11.14 3.18
CA MET A 168 -1.00 -10.78 1.77
C MET A 168 -0.84 -11.99 0.85
N PHE A 169 0.14 -12.87 1.12
CA PHE A 169 0.31 -14.10 0.35
C PHE A 169 -0.87 -15.04 0.49
N ARG A 170 -1.48 -15.13 1.68
CA ARG A 170 -2.70 -15.91 1.89
C ARG A 170 -3.86 -15.36 1.05
N GLY A 171 -4.09 -14.05 1.11
CA GLY A 171 -5.15 -13.39 0.34
C GLY A 171 -4.94 -13.47 -1.18
N ALA A 172 -3.69 -13.47 -1.63
CA ALA A 172 -3.33 -13.60 -3.04
C ALA A 172 -3.30 -15.06 -3.57
N GLY A 173 -3.67 -16.05 -2.75
CA GLY A 173 -3.63 -17.47 -3.11
C GLY A 173 -2.22 -18.08 -3.16
N CYS A 174 -1.19 -17.33 -2.74
CA CYS A 174 0.21 -17.73 -2.69
C CYS A 174 0.50 -18.54 -1.41
N ASN A 175 -0.23 -19.65 -1.22
CA ASN A 175 -0.26 -20.39 0.04
C ASN A 175 1.10 -20.94 0.48
N LYS A 176 1.96 -21.35 -0.47
CA LYS A 176 3.30 -21.87 -0.16
C LYS A 176 4.14 -20.85 0.60
N TYR A 177 4.21 -19.62 0.10
CA TYR A 177 4.96 -18.54 0.74
C TYR A 177 4.40 -18.17 2.11
N CYS A 178 3.07 -18.13 2.24
CA CYS A 178 2.43 -17.91 3.54
C CYS A 178 2.82 -18.99 4.55
N THR A 179 2.70 -20.27 4.18
CA THR A 179 3.05 -21.39 5.06
C THR A 179 4.51 -21.33 5.50
N GLU A 180 5.45 -21.09 4.59
CA GLU A 180 6.88 -21.00 4.95
C GLU A 180 7.16 -19.82 5.88
N ILE A 181 6.56 -18.65 5.65
CA ILE A 181 6.71 -17.50 6.56
C ILE A 181 6.14 -17.81 7.94
N LEU A 182 4.97 -18.45 8.02
CA LEU A 182 4.36 -18.82 9.30
C LEU A 182 5.19 -19.86 10.04
N HIS A 183 5.70 -20.88 9.35
CA HIS A 183 6.62 -21.85 9.94
C HIS A 183 7.89 -21.18 10.46
N PHE A 184 8.49 -20.28 9.68
CA PHE A 184 9.66 -19.54 10.09
C PHE A 184 9.38 -18.68 11.34
N LEU A 185 8.30 -17.90 11.34
CA LEU A 185 7.91 -17.06 12.49
C LEU A 185 7.59 -17.90 13.73
N HIS A 186 6.92 -19.04 13.57
CA HIS A 186 6.62 -19.95 14.67
C HIS A 186 7.92 -20.51 15.27
N ASN A 187 8.86 -20.93 14.42
CA ASN A 187 10.14 -21.43 14.90
C ASN A 187 10.93 -20.36 15.64
N LEU A 188 11.03 -19.16 15.05
CA LEU A 188 11.76 -18.04 15.60
C LEU A 188 11.21 -17.54 16.95
N LYS A 189 9.90 -17.63 17.17
CA LYS A 189 9.24 -17.12 18.39
C LYS A 189 8.98 -18.16 19.47
N HIS A 190 8.79 -19.43 19.09
CA HIS A 190 8.25 -20.44 20.00
C HIS A 190 9.05 -21.74 20.08
N VAL A 191 9.86 -22.08 19.06
CA VAL A 191 10.56 -23.37 19.02
C VAL A 191 12.05 -23.22 19.32
N TRP A 192 12.69 -22.19 18.76
CA TRP A 192 14.11 -21.98 18.90
C TRP A 192 14.46 -21.42 20.28
N PRO A 193 15.55 -21.90 20.91
CA PRO A 193 16.12 -21.25 22.07
C PRO A 193 16.41 -19.78 21.77
N PRO A 194 16.21 -18.84 22.71
CA PRO A 194 16.42 -17.41 22.46
C PRO A 194 17.80 -17.10 21.89
N GLU A 195 18.85 -17.72 22.44
CA GLU A 195 20.23 -17.57 21.97
C GLU A 195 20.41 -17.95 20.50
N PHE A 196 19.74 -19.04 20.06
CA PHE A 196 19.78 -19.46 18.67
C PHE A 196 18.95 -18.55 17.77
N ALA A 197 17.78 -18.12 18.22
CA ALA A 197 16.94 -17.18 17.48
C ALA A 197 17.66 -15.85 17.24
N ASP A 198 18.39 -15.35 18.24
CA ASP A 198 19.16 -14.10 18.14
C ASP A 198 20.35 -14.25 17.17
N ILE A 199 21.09 -15.36 17.25
CA ILE A 199 22.12 -15.68 16.24
C ILE A 199 21.50 -15.69 14.83
N MET A 200 20.33 -16.31 14.66
CA MET A 200 19.66 -16.32 13.35
C MET A 200 19.23 -14.93 12.90
N ARG A 201 18.71 -14.07 13.79
CA ARG A 201 18.36 -12.67 13.46
C ARG A 201 19.58 -11.87 13.02
N ASP A 202 20.71 -12.04 13.71
CA ASP A 202 21.95 -11.33 13.42
C ASP A 202 22.60 -11.77 12.09
N ASN A 203 22.26 -12.97 11.61
CA ASN A 203 22.79 -13.53 10.36
C ASN A 203 21.81 -13.46 9.17
N MET A 204 20.52 -13.27 9.43
CA MET A 204 19.53 -13.15 8.37
C MET A 204 19.65 -11.75 7.74
N ILE A 205 20.02 -11.70 6.46
CA ILE A 205 20.33 -10.48 5.68
C ILE A 205 21.76 -9.96 5.92
N VAL A 206 22.75 -10.83 5.68
CA VAL A 206 24.12 -10.38 5.41
C VAL A 206 24.11 -9.56 4.11
N CYS A 207 24.23 -8.23 4.23
CA CYS A 207 24.51 -7.39 3.08
C CYS A 207 25.98 -7.64 2.67
N ILE A 208 26.20 -8.49 1.66
CA ILE A 208 27.55 -8.88 1.16
C ILE A 208 28.32 -7.67 0.58
N LEU A 209 27.69 -6.50 0.45
CA LEU A 209 28.28 -5.31 -0.13
C LEU A 209 29.48 -4.75 0.65
N GLY A 210 29.78 -5.20 1.88
CA GLY A 210 31.04 -4.89 2.57
C GLY A 210 31.32 -3.39 2.77
N LEU A 211 30.33 -2.54 2.49
CA LEU A 211 30.36 -1.13 2.83
C LEU A 211 30.05 -1.09 4.31
N VAL A 212 31.11 -0.96 5.11
CA VAL A 212 31.04 -0.34 6.43
C VAL A 212 30.33 0.99 6.20
N GLN A 213 29.00 1.02 6.34
CA GLN A 213 28.30 2.28 6.51
C GLN A 213 28.75 2.77 7.86
N ASP A 214 29.76 3.64 7.82
CA ASP A 214 30.25 4.38 8.95
C ASP A 214 29.04 4.89 9.74
N ILE A 215 28.88 4.29 10.92
CA ILE A 215 28.04 4.81 11.99
C ILE A 215 28.69 6.13 12.39
N VAL A 216 28.41 7.18 11.61
CA VAL A 216 28.62 8.56 12.01
C VAL A 216 27.25 9.20 11.95
N ARG A 217 26.60 9.14 13.11
CA ARG A 217 25.62 10.13 13.53
C ARG A 217 26.21 11.53 13.30
N LEU A 218 25.60 12.31 12.42
CA LEU A 218 25.38 13.76 12.58
C LEU A 218 24.00 14.09 12.05
#